data_AF-A0A6P0IXR8-F1
#
_entry.id   AF-A0A6P0IXR8-F1
#
_cell.length_a   1.000
_cell.length_b   1.000
_cell.length_c   1.000
_cell.angle_alpha   90.00
_cell.angle_beta   90.00
_cell.angle_gamma   90.00
#
_symmetry.space_group_name_H-M   'P 1'
#
loop_
_entity.id
_entity.type
_entity.pdbx_description
1 polymer ?
#
loop_
_entity_poly.entity_id
_entity_poly.type
_entity_poly.pdbx_seq_one_letter_code
_entity_poly.pdbx_strand_id
1 'polypeptide(L)'
;QLLQTIEDAVAATAPGVTPGQFPQVGRLKFSFDSTRPANDRVLSLVVLDDQDQVIDVVAQNGELVGDPSRTFRGVTISYVADGAPLSSFLSANPALFNRVDFWGEPDSNGDGVLDAEEDLNKNGIRDGAIPEPFQGFANFASFGSEQDALAEYLHEFFPTAANAFNQPDTDPTLDERIQNLAFREDTVIPE
;
A
#
# COMPACT_ATOMS: atom_id res chain seq x y z
N GLN A 1 -2.39 -10.44 -8.27
CA GLN A 1 -3.00 -9.26 -7.62
C GLN A 1 -1.94 -8.27 -7.17
N LEU A 2 -1.02 -8.62 -6.27
CA LEU A 2 0.05 -7.70 -5.83
C LEU A 2 0.88 -7.12 -7.00
N LEU A 3 1.41 -7.95 -7.90
CA LEU A 3 2.13 -7.47 -9.09
C LEU A 3 1.29 -6.49 -9.93
N GLN A 4 0.02 -6.83 -10.18
CA GLN A 4 -0.89 -5.98 -10.94
C GLN A 4 -1.15 -4.63 -10.24
N THR A 5 -1.22 -4.59 -8.91
CA THR A 5 -1.31 -3.34 -8.15
C THR A 5 -0.08 -2.46 -8.36
N ILE A 6 1.12 -3.04 -8.31
CA ILE A 6 2.37 -2.29 -8.51
C ILE A 6 2.52 -1.82 -9.96
N GLU A 7 2.15 -2.67 -10.92
CA GLU A 7 2.09 -2.33 -12.35
C GLU A 7 1.19 -1.13 -12.62
N ASP A 8 -0.03 -1.14 -12.08
CA ASP A 8 -0.96 -0.02 -12.21
C ASP A 8 -0.39 1.26 -11.56
N ALA A 9 0.22 1.13 -10.37
CA ALA A 9 0.81 2.26 -9.66
C ALA A 9 1.96 2.96 -10.43
N VAL A 10 2.65 2.25 -11.33
CA VAL A 10 3.70 2.84 -12.19
C VAL A 10 3.28 3.04 -13.65
N ALA A 11 2.03 2.71 -14.02
CA ALA A 11 1.56 2.71 -15.40
C ALA A 11 1.59 4.10 -16.08
N ALA A 12 1.35 5.18 -15.32
CA ALA A 12 1.37 6.55 -15.84
C ALA A 12 2.73 7.24 -15.72
N THR A 13 3.76 6.57 -15.20
CA THR A 13 5.10 7.15 -15.08
C THR A 13 5.66 7.50 -16.46
N ALA A 14 6.05 8.76 -16.64
CA ALA A 14 6.67 9.25 -17.86
C ALA A 14 7.53 10.48 -17.53
N PRO A 15 8.53 10.82 -18.38
CA PRO A 15 9.36 12.01 -18.16
C PRO A 15 8.54 13.29 -18.00
N GLY A 16 8.76 14.01 -16.89
CA GLY A 16 8.07 15.27 -16.59
C GLY A 16 6.62 15.15 -16.12
N VAL A 17 6.10 13.93 -15.93
CA VAL A 17 4.75 13.68 -15.41
C VAL A 17 4.82 13.31 -13.94
N THR A 18 3.93 13.88 -13.12
CA THR A 18 3.82 13.61 -11.67
C THR A 18 2.47 12.96 -11.35
N PRO A 19 2.25 11.69 -11.74
CA PRO A 19 0.96 11.05 -11.55
C PRO A 19 0.72 10.73 -10.07
N GLY A 20 -0.48 11.05 -9.57
CA GLY A 20 -0.84 10.78 -8.17
C GLY A 20 -0.97 9.30 -7.81
N GLN A 21 -0.92 8.40 -8.80
CA GLN A 21 -0.98 6.95 -8.60
C GLN A 21 0.38 6.33 -8.22
N PHE A 22 1.48 7.09 -8.31
CA PHE A 22 2.81 6.58 -7.98
C PHE A 22 2.87 6.17 -6.51
N PRO A 23 3.31 4.93 -6.18
CA PRO A 23 3.10 4.39 -4.85
C PRO A 23 4.22 4.82 -3.89
N GLN A 24 3.85 5.03 -2.64
CA GLN A 24 4.78 4.86 -1.52
C GLN A 24 4.56 3.45 -0.95
N VAL A 25 5.65 2.73 -0.69
CA VAL A 25 5.58 1.32 -0.26
C VAL A 25 6.43 1.06 0.98
N GLY A 26 5.96 0.15 1.82
CA GLY A 26 6.71 -0.42 2.94
C GLY A 26 6.80 -1.93 2.80
N ARG A 27 7.92 -2.51 3.25
CA ARG A 27 8.19 -3.97 3.23
C ARG A 27 8.07 -4.64 1.85
N LEU A 28 8.23 -3.85 0.79
CA LEU A 28 8.31 -4.27 -0.59
C LEU A 28 9.47 -3.53 -1.26
N LYS A 29 10.15 -4.19 -2.19
CA LYS A 29 11.05 -3.52 -3.13
C LYS A 29 10.70 -3.94 -4.55
N PHE A 30 10.81 -3.03 -5.49
CA PHE A 30 10.57 -3.35 -6.89
C PHE A 30 11.39 -2.48 -7.83
N SER A 31 11.62 -3.01 -9.03
CA SER A 31 12.24 -2.29 -10.14
C SER A 31 11.24 -2.18 -11.28
N PHE A 32 11.34 -1.10 -12.06
CA PHE A 32 10.48 -0.92 -13.23
C PHE A 32 11.15 -0.12 -14.33
N ASP A 33 10.78 -0.41 -15.58
CA ASP A 33 11.15 0.33 -16.77
C ASP A 33 9.94 1.10 -17.32
N SER A 34 9.96 2.42 -17.14
CA SER A 34 8.89 3.31 -17.59
C SER A 34 8.75 3.42 -19.12
N THR A 35 9.73 2.92 -19.88
CA THR A 35 9.67 2.92 -21.35
C THR A 35 8.86 1.73 -21.91
N ARG A 36 8.62 0.71 -21.08
CA ARG A 36 7.80 -0.45 -21.45
C ARG A 36 6.30 -0.10 -21.47
N PRO A 37 5.47 -0.89 -22.18
CA PRO A 37 4.02 -0.72 -22.17
C PRO A 37 3.46 -0.73 -20.75
N ALA A 38 2.42 0.07 -20.49
CA ALA A 38 1.73 0.06 -19.22
C ALA A 38 1.20 -1.36 -18.89
N ASN A 39 1.32 -1.77 -17.62
CA ASN A 39 1.04 -3.12 -17.11
C ASN A 39 2.07 -4.20 -17.51
N ASP A 40 3.22 -3.80 -18.03
CA ASP A 40 4.39 -4.66 -18.30
C ASP A 40 5.68 -3.89 -17.98
N ARG A 41 5.70 -3.13 -16.88
CA ARG A 41 6.81 -2.25 -16.51
C ARG A 41 7.66 -2.80 -15.39
N VAL A 42 7.08 -3.55 -14.46
CA VAL A 42 7.76 -4.07 -13.27
C VAL A 42 8.63 -5.25 -13.68
N LEU A 43 9.94 -5.21 -13.40
CA LEU A 43 10.87 -6.29 -13.75
C LEU A 43 11.19 -7.19 -12.56
N SER A 44 11.40 -6.60 -11.38
CA SER A 44 11.64 -7.31 -10.14
C SER A 44 10.68 -6.81 -9.08
N LEU A 45 10.11 -7.72 -8.26
CA LEU A 45 9.25 -7.37 -7.14
C LEU A 45 9.44 -8.40 -6.02
N VAL A 46 9.79 -7.92 -4.82
CA VAL A 46 10.04 -8.75 -3.65
C VAL A 46 9.29 -8.24 -2.41
N VAL A 47 8.97 -9.17 -1.52
CA VAL A 47 8.46 -8.90 -0.17
C VAL A 47 9.58 -9.07 0.84
N LEU A 48 9.63 -8.17 1.82
CA LEU A 48 10.64 -8.14 2.86
C LEU A 48 10.08 -8.51 4.23
N ASP A 49 10.91 -9.09 5.08
CA ASP A 49 10.65 -9.20 6.51
C ASP A 49 10.95 -7.89 7.27
N ASP A 50 10.90 -7.96 8.60
CA ASP A 50 11.14 -6.81 9.47
C ASP A 50 12.62 -6.41 9.58
N GLN A 51 13.55 -7.26 9.12
CA GLN A 51 14.99 -7.00 8.99
C GLN A 51 15.43 -6.71 7.54
N ASP A 52 14.49 -6.35 6.67
CA ASP A 52 14.72 -6.03 5.25
C ASP A 52 15.33 -7.17 4.43
N GLN A 53 15.16 -8.42 4.87
CA GLN A 53 15.55 -9.60 4.10
C GLN A 53 14.42 -10.01 3.15
N VAL A 54 14.79 -10.48 1.97
CA VAL A 54 13.82 -10.99 0.99
C VAL A 54 13.23 -12.31 1.49
N ILE A 55 11.91 -12.33 1.65
CA ILE A 55 11.15 -13.52 2.06
C ILE A 55 10.27 -14.09 0.95
N ASP A 56 9.98 -13.31 -0.10
CA ASP A 56 9.22 -13.76 -1.25
C ASP A 56 9.64 -12.99 -2.51
N VAL A 57 9.84 -13.70 -3.61
CA VAL A 57 10.06 -13.13 -4.96
C VAL A 57 8.75 -13.26 -5.74
N VAL A 58 8.10 -12.13 -5.99
CA VAL A 58 6.80 -12.04 -6.65
C VAL A 58 6.94 -11.95 -8.16
N ALA A 59 7.91 -11.17 -8.64
CA ALA A 59 8.24 -11.08 -10.05
C ALA A 59 9.75 -11.05 -10.25
N GLN A 60 10.21 -11.68 -11.32
CA GLN A 60 11.60 -11.68 -11.77
C GLN A 60 11.63 -11.65 -13.30
N ASN A 61 12.47 -10.78 -13.87
CA ASN A 61 12.56 -10.57 -15.32
C ASN A 61 11.22 -10.19 -15.98
N GLY A 62 10.34 -9.50 -15.25
CA GLY A 62 9.00 -9.11 -15.71
C GLY A 62 7.94 -10.21 -15.61
N GLU A 63 8.31 -11.40 -15.16
CA GLU A 63 7.41 -12.54 -15.08
C GLU A 63 7.02 -12.85 -13.64
N LEU A 64 5.78 -13.30 -13.42
CA LEU A 64 5.30 -13.74 -12.12
C LEU A 64 6.08 -14.99 -11.68
N VAL A 65 6.59 -14.98 -10.45
CA VAL A 65 7.33 -16.09 -9.83
C VAL A 65 6.57 -16.63 -8.62
N GLY A 66 6.73 -17.93 -8.35
CA GLY A 66 6.16 -18.62 -7.19
C GLY A 66 4.72 -19.12 -7.40
N ASP A 67 4.04 -19.46 -6.30
CA ASP A 67 2.64 -19.92 -6.34
C ASP A 67 1.70 -18.74 -6.64
N PRO A 68 0.95 -18.73 -7.75
CA PRO A 68 0.02 -17.64 -8.08
C PRO A 68 -1.21 -17.59 -7.16
N SER A 69 -1.46 -18.64 -6.37
CA SER A 69 -2.56 -18.72 -5.42
C SER A 69 -2.20 -18.21 -4.02
N ARG A 70 -0.91 -17.91 -3.76
CA ARG A 70 -0.48 -17.35 -2.47
C ARG A 70 -1.09 -15.97 -2.24
N THR A 71 -1.38 -15.70 -0.99
CA THR A 71 -2.01 -14.44 -0.56
C THR A 71 -1.02 -13.56 0.18
N PHE A 72 -1.24 -12.25 0.08
CA PHE A 72 -0.49 -11.24 0.80
C PHE A 72 -1.47 -10.41 1.63
N ARG A 73 -1.04 -10.00 2.83
CA ARG A 73 -1.77 -9.03 3.64
C ARG A 73 -1.05 -7.69 3.57
N GLY A 74 -1.78 -6.66 3.16
CA GLY A 74 -1.30 -5.28 3.15
C GLY A 74 -2.22 -4.37 3.94
N VAL A 75 -1.73 -3.18 4.24
CA VAL A 75 -2.49 -2.09 4.84
C VAL A 75 -2.40 -0.90 3.90
N THR A 76 -3.52 -0.27 3.63
CA THR A 76 -3.60 0.92 2.77
C THR A 76 -4.76 1.80 3.22
N ILE A 77 -4.78 3.05 2.79
CA ILE A 77 -5.91 3.96 3.01
C ILE A 77 -7.13 3.53 2.17
N SER A 78 -8.33 3.87 2.65
CA SER A 78 -9.60 3.55 1.98
C SER A 78 -9.65 4.09 0.55
N TYR A 79 -9.12 5.29 0.29
CA TYR A 79 -9.06 5.87 -1.06
C TYR A 79 -8.40 4.93 -2.09
N VAL A 80 -7.30 4.26 -1.71
CA VAL A 80 -6.60 3.31 -2.58
C VAL A 80 -7.33 1.97 -2.62
N ALA A 81 -7.87 1.50 -1.49
CA ALA A 81 -8.63 0.24 -1.42
C ALA A 81 -9.91 0.25 -2.26
N ASP A 82 -10.61 1.40 -2.29
CA ASP A 82 -11.81 1.63 -3.08
C ASP A 82 -11.50 1.87 -4.57
N GLY A 83 -10.25 2.22 -4.88
CA GLY A 83 -9.74 2.42 -6.22
C GLY A 83 -9.41 1.13 -6.97
N ALA A 84 -9.33 1.22 -8.30
CA ALA A 84 -8.76 0.16 -9.11
C ALA A 84 -7.22 0.11 -8.91
N PRO A 85 -6.59 -1.07 -8.99
CA PRO A 85 -7.22 -2.37 -9.28
C PRO A 85 -7.79 -3.08 -8.04
N LEU A 86 -7.58 -2.59 -6.81
CA LEU A 86 -7.98 -3.29 -5.58
C LEU A 86 -9.49 -3.54 -5.49
N SER A 87 -10.32 -2.57 -5.83
CA SER A 87 -11.78 -2.75 -5.84
C SER A 87 -12.27 -3.81 -6.82
N SER A 88 -11.51 -4.06 -7.91
CA SER A 88 -11.80 -5.15 -8.84
C SER A 88 -11.51 -6.52 -8.24
N PHE A 89 -10.49 -6.64 -7.38
CA PHE A 89 -10.14 -7.88 -6.70
C PHE A 89 -11.17 -8.23 -5.63
N LEU A 90 -11.58 -7.23 -4.85
CA LEU A 90 -12.70 -7.33 -3.92
C LEU A 90 -13.97 -7.81 -4.64
N SER A 91 -14.34 -7.16 -5.74
CA SER A 91 -15.54 -7.54 -6.51
C SER A 91 -15.45 -8.95 -7.10
N ALA A 92 -14.26 -9.41 -7.48
CA ALA A 92 -14.06 -10.73 -8.07
C ALA A 92 -14.14 -11.87 -7.05
N ASN A 93 -13.61 -11.67 -5.84
CA ASN A 93 -13.68 -12.66 -4.76
C ASN A 93 -13.53 -11.98 -3.38
N PRO A 94 -14.65 -11.53 -2.78
CA PRO A 94 -14.61 -10.79 -1.52
C PRO A 94 -14.06 -11.63 -0.37
N ALA A 95 -14.35 -12.93 -0.35
CA ALA A 95 -13.87 -13.85 0.68
C ALA A 95 -12.35 -14.05 0.63
N LEU A 96 -11.75 -14.09 -0.57
CA LEU A 96 -10.29 -14.18 -0.71
C LEU A 96 -9.61 -12.83 -0.45
N PHE A 97 -10.19 -11.73 -0.94
CA PHE A 97 -9.66 -10.38 -0.71
C PHE A 97 -9.67 -10.02 0.78
N ASN A 98 -10.72 -10.46 1.49
CA ASN A 98 -10.82 -10.41 2.95
C ASN A 98 -10.45 -9.03 3.50
N ARG A 99 -11.07 -7.98 2.93
CA ARG A 99 -10.87 -6.61 3.39
C ARG A 99 -11.39 -6.49 4.82
N VAL A 100 -10.65 -5.73 5.63
CA VAL A 100 -11.01 -5.37 7.00
C VAL A 100 -10.90 -3.86 7.12
N ASP A 101 -12.01 -3.20 7.39
CA ASP A 101 -12.05 -1.77 7.66
C ASP A 101 -11.80 -1.51 9.14
N PHE A 102 -10.72 -0.78 9.46
CA PHE A 102 -10.31 -0.53 10.84
C PHE A 102 -11.30 0.35 11.61
N TRP A 103 -12.07 1.19 10.93
CA TRP A 103 -13.18 1.92 11.55
C TRP A 103 -14.43 1.08 11.77
N GLY A 104 -14.41 -0.17 11.31
CA GLY A 104 -15.55 -1.06 11.33
C GLY A 104 -16.71 -0.54 10.50
N GLU A 105 -17.81 -1.27 10.64
CA GLU A 105 -19.06 -0.99 9.96
C GLU A 105 -20.15 -0.68 10.99
N PRO A 106 -21.10 0.22 10.68
CA PRO A 106 -22.17 0.55 11.60
C PRO A 106 -23.08 -0.67 11.90
N ASP A 107 -23.84 -0.56 12.97
CA ASP A 107 -25.02 -1.39 13.25
C ASP A 107 -26.10 -0.37 13.62
N SER A 108 -26.68 0.20 12.57
CA SER A 108 -27.57 1.35 12.59
C SER A 108 -28.89 1.01 13.27
N ASN A 109 -29.32 -0.24 13.18
CA ASN A 109 -30.58 -0.72 13.73
C ASN A 109 -30.40 -1.40 15.12
N GLY A 110 -29.16 -1.77 15.49
CA GLY A 110 -28.80 -2.37 16.77
C GLY A 110 -29.17 -3.84 16.92
N ASP A 111 -29.45 -4.56 15.84
CA ASP A 111 -29.89 -5.96 15.86
C ASP A 111 -28.74 -6.97 15.73
N GLY A 112 -27.52 -6.48 15.45
CA GLY A 112 -26.31 -7.29 15.30
C GLY A 112 -26.24 -8.09 14.00
N VAL A 113 -27.14 -7.84 13.04
CA VAL A 113 -27.14 -8.40 11.69
C VAL A 113 -26.54 -7.36 10.74
N LEU A 114 -25.69 -7.81 9.81
CA LEU A 114 -25.15 -6.92 8.78
C LEU A 114 -26.20 -6.65 7.70
N ASP A 115 -26.70 -5.43 7.64
CA ASP A 115 -27.55 -4.96 6.54
C ASP A 115 -26.72 -4.56 5.31
N ALA A 116 -27.34 -4.58 4.13
CA ALA A 116 -26.65 -4.26 2.88
C ALA A 116 -26.15 -2.80 2.82
N GLU A 117 -26.82 -1.89 3.53
CA GLU A 117 -26.42 -0.49 3.68
C GLU A 117 -25.28 -0.27 4.69
N GLU A 118 -25.00 -1.27 5.52
CA GLU A 118 -23.97 -1.24 6.56
C GLU A 118 -22.65 -1.87 6.09
N ASP A 119 -22.73 -2.78 5.11
CA ASP A 119 -21.58 -3.39 4.42
C ASP A 119 -20.88 -2.38 3.50
N LEU A 120 -20.10 -1.48 4.11
CA LEU A 120 -19.44 -0.36 3.45
C LEU A 120 -18.42 -0.86 2.42
N ASN A 121 -17.72 -1.96 2.73
CA ASN A 121 -16.72 -2.54 1.87
C ASN A 121 -17.23 -3.69 0.99
N LYS A 122 -18.52 -4.05 1.10
CA LYS A 122 -19.21 -5.04 0.26
C LYS A 122 -18.58 -6.44 0.31
N ASN A 123 -17.97 -6.80 1.44
CA ASN A 123 -17.38 -8.11 1.64
C ASN A 123 -18.36 -9.13 2.28
N GLY A 124 -19.54 -8.67 2.73
CA GLY A 124 -20.55 -9.46 3.41
C GLY A 124 -20.18 -9.89 4.84
N ILE A 125 -19.17 -9.26 5.45
CA ILE A 125 -18.62 -9.57 6.77
C ILE A 125 -18.53 -8.28 7.58
N ARG A 126 -19.27 -8.22 8.69
CA ARG A 126 -19.27 -7.05 9.56
C ARG A 126 -17.91 -6.85 10.21
N ASP A 127 -17.27 -5.72 9.93
CA ASP A 127 -16.02 -5.34 10.55
C ASP A 127 -16.24 -4.65 11.90
N GLY A 128 -15.50 -5.09 12.91
CA GLY A 128 -15.46 -4.42 14.22
C GLY A 128 -14.45 -3.28 14.21
N ALA A 129 -14.88 -2.09 14.66
CA ALA A 129 -13.97 -0.97 14.84
C ALA A 129 -12.83 -1.35 15.80
N ILE A 130 -11.59 -1.08 15.42
CA ILE A 130 -10.47 -1.23 16.34
C ILE A 130 -10.61 -0.18 17.45
N PRO A 131 -10.46 -0.56 18.73
CA PRO A 131 -10.48 0.41 19.81
C PRO A 131 -9.27 1.32 19.66
N GLU A 132 -9.45 2.62 19.91
CA GLU A 132 -8.34 3.56 20.04
C GLU A 132 -7.44 3.09 21.21
N PRO A 133 -6.24 2.56 20.95
CA PRO A 133 -5.48 1.84 21.97
C PRO A 133 -4.72 2.79 22.92
N PHE A 134 -4.68 4.09 22.60
CA PHE A 134 -3.95 5.11 23.35
C PHE A 134 -4.62 6.47 23.16
N GLN A 135 -4.44 7.39 24.11
CA GLN A 135 -4.81 8.79 23.87
C GLN A 135 -3.78 9.38 22.90
N GLY A 136 -4.18 9.58 21.65
CA GLY A 136 -3.38 10.28 20.65
C GLY A 136 -3.07 11.73 21.07
N PHE A 137 -1.94 12.26 20.62
CA PHE A 137 -1.61 13.67 20.80
C PHE A 137 -2.39 14.57 19.83
N ALA A 138 -2.59 14.10 18.60
CA ALA A 138 -3.33 14.79 17.56
C ALA A 138 -4.82 14.48 17.67
N ASN A 139 -5.66 15.53 17.69
CA ASN A 139 -7.12 15.38 17.84
C ASN A 139 -7.92 16.14 16.78
N PHE A 140 -7.24 16.63 15.73
CA PHE A 140 -7.88 17.38 14.65
C PHE A 140 -8.47 16.47 13.56
N ALA A 141 -8.06 15.21 13.53
CA ALA A 141 -8.57 14.18 12.64
C ALA A 141 -9.05 12.98 13.48
N SER A 142 -9.96 12.19 12.94
CA SER A 142 -10.44 10.99 13.62
C SER A 142 -9.31 9.97 13.75
N PHE A 143 -9.23 9.32 14.91
CA PHE A 143 -8.33 8.19 15.19
C PHE A 143 -8.31 7.22 14.02
N GLY A 144 -7.14 6.76 13.57
CA GLY A 144 -7.01 5.75 12.51
C GLY A 144 -7.18 6.28 11.08
N SER A 145 -7.39 7.59 10.90
CA SER A 145 -7.26 8.23 9.59
C SER A 145 -5.78 8.41 9.21
N GLU A 146 -5.50 8.62 7.92
CA GLU A 146 -4.14 8.93 7.45
C GLU A 146 -3.57 10.21 8.10
N GLN A 147 -4.40 11.24 8.24
CA GLN A 147 -3.98 12.53 8.82
C GLN A 147 -3.67 12.40 10.31
N ASP A 148 -4.47 11.62 11.03
CA ASP A 148 -4.23 11.28 12.44
C ASP A 148 -2.92 10.46 12.57
N ALA A 149 -2.79 9.37 11.82
CA ALA A 149 -1.60 8.52 11.86
C ALA A 149 -0.30 9.28 11.51
N LEU A 150 -0.35 10.15 10.48
CA LEU A 150 0.78 11.00 10.13
C LEU A 150 1.09 12.02 11.24
N ALA A 151 0.07 12.63 11.85
CA ALA A 151 0.27 13.59 12.93
C ALA A 151 0.85 12.94 14.18
N GLU A 152 0.37 11.77 14.56
CA GLU A 152 0.94 10.98 15.66
C GLU A 152 2.40 10.60 15.37
N TYR A 153 2.70 10.14 14.15
CA TYR A 153 4.08 9.82 13.74
C TYR A 153 5.00 11.05 13.81
N LEU A 154 4.56 12.19 13.29
CA LEU A 154 5.33 13.43 13.36
C LEU A 154 5.50 13.92 14.80
N HIS A 155 4.50 13.74 15.65
CA HIS A 155 4.61 14.07 17.07
C HIS A 155 5.62 13.19 17.79
N GLU A 156 5.58 11.87 17.59
CA GLU A 156 6.47 10.92 18.25
C GLU A 156 7.93 11.11 17.81
N PHE A 157 8.18 11.21 16.50
CA PHE A 157 9.54 11.18 15.96
C PHE A 157 10.13 12.56 15.66
N PHE A 158 9.29 13.58 15.43
CA PHE A 158 9.71 14.93 15.05
C PHE A 158 8.99 16.03 15.87
N PRO A 159 8.94 15.93 17.23
CA PRO A 159 8.05 16.73 18.09
C PRO A 159 8.34 18.24 18.14
N THR A 160 9.52 18.67 17.69
CA THR A 160 9.98 20.06 17.86
C THR A 160 10.65 20.56 16.59
N ALA A 161 10.74 21.88 16.43
CA ALA A 161 11.47 22.47 15.32
C ALA A 161 12.95 22.03 15.24
N ALA A 162 13.59 21.76 16.38
CA ALA A 162 14.97 21.27 16.43
C ALA A 162 15.10 19.81 15.96
N ASN A 163 14.03 19.03 16.14
CA ASN A 163 13.93 17.63 15.71
C ASN A 163 13.05 17.48 14.47
N ALA A 164 12.74 18.54 13.73
CA ALA A 164 11.89 18.43 12.56
C ALA A 164 12.58 17.60 11.47
N PHE A 165 11.81 16.83 10.71
CA PHE A 165 12.36 16.14 9.53
C PHE A 165 12.92 17.19 8.57
N ASN A 166 14.22 17.13 8.33
CA ASN A 166 14.97 18.12 7.55
C ASN A 166 15.92 17.46 6.55
N GLN A 167 15.76 16.16 6.32
CA GLN A 167 16.57 15.48 5.31
C GLN A 167 16.07 15.88 3.92
N PRO A 168 16.98 16.21 3.00
CA PRO A 168 16.61 16.47 1.62
C PRO A 168 16.07 15.18 0.98
N ASP A 169 15.25 15.37 -0.04
CA ASP A 169 14.82 14.25 -0.88
C ASP A 169 16.04 13.53 -1.47
N THR A 170 15.92 12.21 -1.57
CA THR A 170 16.95 11.36 -2.16
C THR A 170 16.79 11.34 -3.66
N ASP A 171 17.91 11.45 -4.39
CA ASP A 171 17.90 11.35 -5.86
C ASP A 171 17.40 9.96 -6.30
N PRO A 172 16.60 9.84 -7.38
CA PRO A 172 16.12 8.56 -7.88
C PRO A 172 17.22 7.52 -8.15
N THR A 173 18.44 7.97 -8.46
CA THR A 173 19.63 7.10 -8.65
C THR A 173 20.03 6.36 -7.37
N LEU A 174 19.59 6.85 -6.20
CA LEU A 174 19.91 6.31 -4.88
C LEU A 174 18.71 5.60 -4.23
N ASP A 175 17.52 5.60 -4.82
CA ASP A 175 16.36 4.88 -4.26
C ASP A 175 16.53 3.36 -4.41
N GLU A 176 16.83 2.67 -3.31
CA GLU A 176 17.04 1.22 -3.29
C GLU A 176 15.73 0.44 -3.11
N ARG A 177 14.60 1.13 -2.87
CA ARG A 177 13.29 0.52 -2.62
C ARG A 177 12.44 0.49 -3.88
N ILE A 178 12.37 1.62 -4.59
CA ILE A 178 11.63 1.78 -5.84
C ILE A 178 12.63 2.15 -6.93
N GLN A 179 13.09 1.15 -7.68
CA GLN A 179 14.19 1.31 -8.62
C GLN A 179 13.65 1.59 -10.03
N ASN A 180 13.67 2.84 -10.45
CA ASN A 180 13.38 3.20 -11.83
C ASN A 180 14.63 2.99 -12.69
N LEU A 181 14.54 2.06 -13.66
CA LEU A 181 15.68 1.63 -14.47
C LEU A 181 16.19 2.67 -15.47
N ALA A 182 15.47 3.79 -15.62
CA ALA A 182 16.01 4.96 -16.31
C ALA A 182 17.10 5.70 -15.52
N PHE A 183 17.21 5.45 -14.19
CA PHE A 183 18.12 6.17 -13.29
C PHE A 183 19.12 5.26 -12.58
N ARG A 184 18.83 3.97 -12.43
CA ARG A 184 19.74 3.02 -11.76
C ARG A 184 19.58 1.59 -12.27
N GLU A 185 20.60 0.78 -12.04
CA GLU A 185 20.54 -0.67 -12.31
C GLU A 185 19.58 -1.39 -11.34
N ASP A 186 19.04 -2.51 -11.80
CA ASP A 186 18.21 -3.38 -10.96
C ASP A 186 19.09 -4.14 -9.95
N THR A 187 18.87 -3.87 -8.67
CA THR A 187 19.50 -4.56 -7.54
C THR A 187 18.47 -5.10 -6.54
N VAL A 188 17.20 -5.23 -6.96
CA VAL A 188 16.09 -5.65 -6.08
C VAL A 188 16.25 -7.11 -5.64
N ILE A 189 16.66 -7.97 -6.56
CA ILE A 189 16.93 -9.39 -6.31
C ILE A 189 18.46 -9.58 -6.36
N PRO A 190 19.11 -9.91 -5.23
CA PRO A 190 20.54 -10.20 -5.21
C PRO A 190 20.87 -11.43 -6.08
N GLU A 191 22.04 -11.41 -6.74
CA GLU A 191 22.60 -12.57 -7.45
C GLU A 191 22.89 -13.77 -6.53
#